data_AF-A0A959QH98-F1
#
_entry.id   AF-A0A959QH98-F1
#
_cell.length_a   1.000
_cell.length_b   1.000
_cell.length_c   1.000
_cell.angle_alpha   90.00
_cell.angle_beta   90.00
_cell.angle_gamma   90.00
#
_symmetry.space_group_name_H-M   'P 1'
#
loop_
_entity.id
_entity.type
_entity.pdbx_description
1 polymer ?
#
loop_
_entity_poly.entity_id
_entity_poly.type
_entity_poly.pdbx_seq_one_letter_code
_entity_poly.pdbx_strand_id
1 'polypeptide(L)'
;MPSKSHDQYSPTVKGFIPMIYVAWADGLLSPSEVRIIREQIQSIPHLTPIEKKQLFEWIEPSQWPDQETFKQWMNLMKETGSEIDLDDTISIVDLGLAMAKRSSIGQVAPNLEDLERVLQTLQDELKLPAPAKFRALHASHVEAKTQASGPPSNELQRLLDGDSYDLKMRMRKLLSDPVFEREVMREKDRYRNKVRQWLVLLAEQGFGALGYPEAYGGEGDIIKYAAVFEMLAHFDLSLAVKFGVQFGLFGGSVQHLGTKM
;
A
#
# COMPACT_ATOMS: atom_id res chain seq x y z
N MET A 1 -10.69 17.05 15.67
CA MET A 1 -10.07 18.32 15.25
C MET A 1 -9.01 18.72 16.27
N PRO A 2 -7.73 18.49 15.93
CA PRO A 2 -6.75 19.56 16.06
C PRO A 2 -5.97 19.74 14.74
N SER A 3 -5.91 20.98 14.26
CA SER A 3 -5.06 21.38 13.14
C SER A 3 -3.59 21.15 13.52
N LYS A 4 -2.91 20.25 12.79
CA LYS A 4 -1.48 19.98 13.02
C LYS A 4 -0.65 20.87 12.09
N SER A 5 0.09 21.76 12.74
CA SER A 5 0.96 22.80 12.21
C SER A 5 2.16 22.28 11.41
N HIS A 6 2.68 23.15 10.55
CA HIS A 6 3.70 23.02 9.50
C HIS A 6 5.09 22.40 9.84
N ASP A 7 5.27 21.53 10.85
CA ASP A 7 6.63 21.10 11.26
C ASP A 7 6.77 19.70 11.89
N GLN A 8 5.92 18.74 11.50
CA GLN A 8 5.67 17.56 12.33
C GLN A 8 6.61 16.35 12.14
N TYR A 9 7.43 16.33 11.09
CA TYR A 9 8.26 15.17 10.75
C TYR A 9 9.74 15.51 10.78
N SER A 10 10.56 14.55 11.22
CA SER A 10 12.01 14.69 11.16
C SER A 10 12.50 14.78 9.71
N PRO A 11 13.72 15.28 9.47
CA PRO A 11 14.23 15.48 8.14
C PRO A 11 14.40 14.13 7.40
N THR A 12 14.84 13.09 8.12
CA THR A 12 14.94 11.73 7.61
C THR A 12 13.57 11.20 7.16
N VAL A 13 12.54 11.36 7.99
CA VAL A 13 11.18 10.87 7.68
C VAL A 13 10.58 11.60 6.49
N LYS A 14 10.81 12.92 6.36
CA LYS A 14 10.36 13.69 5.18
C LYS A 14 10.98 13.19 3.88
N GLY A 15 12.21 12.65 3.92
CA GLY A 15 12.86 12.07 2.74
C GLY A 15 12.18 10.82 2.19
N PHE A 16 11.45 10.07 3.01
CA PHE A 16 10.70 8.88 2.56
C PHE A 16 9.32 9.21 1.97
N ILE A 17 8.82 10.44 2.13
CA ILE A 17 7.46 10.83 1.71
C ILE A 17 7.23 10.57 0.22
N PRO A 18 8.09 11.01 -0.72
CA PRO A 18 7.86 10.78 -2.14
C PRO A 18 7.75 9.30 -2.50
N MET A 19 8.56 8.47 -1.85
CA MET A 19 8.60 7.04 -2.11
C MET A 19 7.37 6.32 -1.60
N ILE A 20 6.98 6.59 -0.35
CA ILE A 20 5.78 6.01 0.26
C ILE A 20 4.53 6.50 -0.48
N TYR A 21 4.50 7.77 -0.90
CA TYR A 21 3.41 8.32 -1.71
C TYR A 21 3.26 7.56 -3.03
N VAL A 22 4.36 7.32 -3.75
CA VAL A 22 4.34 6.61 -5.03
C VAL A 22 4.03 5.12 -4.84
N ALA A 23 4.57 4.48 -3.81
CA ALA A 23 4.28 3.08 -3.49
C ALA A 23 2.79 2.85 -3.21
N TRP A 24 2.10 3.87 -2.69
CA TRP A 24 0.66 3.85 -2.49
C TRP A 24 -0.15 4.40 -3.68
N ALA A 25 0.47 4.92 -4.73
CA ALA A 25 -0.22 5.67 -5.79
C ALA A 25 -1.27 4.85 -6.56
N ASP A 26 -1.16 3.53 -6.56
CA ASP A 26 -2.13 2.63 -7.19
C ASP A 26 -3.12 2.00 -6.18
N GLY A 27 -3.15 2.49 -4.95
CA GLY A 27 -4.15 2.15 -3.94
C GLY A 27 -3.92 0.81 -3.22
N LEU A 28 -2.78 0.13 -3.43
CA LEU A 28 -2.44 -1.11 -2.74
C LEU A 28 -0.95 -1.31 -2.61
N LEU A 29 -0.47 -1.41 -1.37
CA LEU A 29 0.86 -1.90 -1.05
C LEU A 29 0.82 -3.41 -0.82
N SER A 30 1.50 -4.18 -1.66
CA SER A 30 1.53 -5.64 -1.63
C SER A 30 2.35 -6.18 -0.44
N PRO A 31 2.15 -7.43 0.00
CA PRO A 31 2.95 -8.02 1.08
C PRO A 31 4.45 -8.03 0.78
N SER A 32 4.84 -8.28 -0.48
CA SER A 32 6.24 -8.26 -0.88
C SER A 32 6.83 -6.85 -0.80
N GLU A 33 6.08 -5.83 -1.23
CA GLU A 33 6.47 -4.42 -1.15
C GLU A 33 6.62 -3.97 0.31
N VAL A 34 5.66 -4.31 1.19
CA VAL A 34 5.73 -4.03 2.63
C VAL A 34 6.98 -4.65 3.25
N ARG A 35 7.29 -5.92 2.91
CA ARG A 35 8.48 -6.61 3.42
C ARG A 35 9.77 -5.89 3.01
N ILE A 36 9.89 -5.58 1.73
CA ILE A 36 11.04 -4.85 1.16
C ILE A 36 11.23 -3.52 1.90
N ILE A 37 10.18 -2.71 2.01
CA ILE A 37 10.27 -1.40 2.66
C ILE A 37 10.65 -1.53 4.13
N ARG A 38 10.08 -2.51 4.85
CA ARG A 38 10.38 -2.76 6.26
C ARG A 38 11.84 -3.17 6.47
N GLU A 39 12.36 -4.08 5.64
CA GLU A 39 13.76 -4.53 5.71
C GLU A 39 14.74 -3.38 5.47
N GLN A 40 14.46 -2.51 4.49
CA GLN A 40 15.31 -1.35 4.20
C GLN A 40 15.24 -0.27 5.30
N ILE A 41 14.08 -0.01 5.89
CA ILE A 41 13.98 0.92 7.04
C ILE A 41 14.79 0.39 8.24
N GLN A 42 14.81 -0.93 8.45
CA GLN A 42 15.55 -1.54 9.54
C GLN A 42 17.06 -1.47 9.35
N SER A 43 17.55 -1.53 8.10
CA SER A 43 18.97 -1.50 7.76
C SER A 43 19.64 -0.15 8.00
N ILE A 44 18.87 0.92 8.22
CA ILE A 44 19.39 2.28 8.46
C ILE A 44 19.97 2.41 9.87
N PRO A 45 21.27 2.70 10.03
CA PRO A 45 21.94 2.72 11.34
C PRO A 45 21.48 3.83 12.30
N HIS A 46 21.03 4.98 11.76
CA HIS A 46 20.81 6.21 12.54
C HIS A 46 19.32 6.62 12.68
N LEU A 47 18.39 5.71 12.38
CA LEU A 47 16.96 5.98 12.51
C LEU A 47 16.51 5.78 13.96
N THR A 48 15.94 6.82 14.57
CA THR A 48 15.44 6.75 15.94
C THR A 48 14.24 5.80 16.05
N PRO A 49 13.98 5.21 17.24
CA PRO A 49 12.83 4.32 17.43
C PRO A 49 11.48 4.98 17.08
N ILE A 50 11.36 6.30 17.29
CA ILE A 50 10.15 7.07 16.98
C ILE A 50 9.95 7.17 15.47
N GLU A 51 11.00 7.48 14.72
CA GLU A 51 10.95 7.56 13.25
C GLU A 51 10.66 6.19 12.62
N LYS A 52 11.27 5.11 13.14
CA LYS A 52 10.99 3.74 12.67
C LYS A 52 9.52 3.39 12.88
N LYS A 53 8.97 3.72 14.05
CA LYS A 53 7.55 3.51 14.34
C LYS A 53 6.66 4.27 13.36
N GLN A 54 6.97 5.54 13.10
CA GLN A 54 6.19 6.38 12.18
C GLN A 54 6.18 5.84 10.75
N LEU A 55 7.34 5.40 10.24
CA LEU A 55 7.43 4.83 8.90
C LEU A 55 6.71 3.47 8.80
N PHE A 56 6.75 2.67 9.87
CA PHE A 56 6.01 1.40 9.92
C PHE A 56 4.50 1.60 9.93
N GLU A 57 4.00 2.64 10.61
CA GLU A 57 2.57 3.01 10.55
C GLU A 57 2.14 3.38 9.12
N TRP A 58 2.99 4.05 8.34
CA TRP A 58 2.64 4.49 6.97
C TRP A 58 2.66 3.40 5.91
N ILE A 59 3.33 2.28 6.16
CA ILE A 59 3.37 1.13 5.25
C ILE A 59 2.40 0.02 5.67
N GLU A 60 1.66 0.21 6.77
CA GLU A 60 0.74 -0.78 7.29
C GLU A 60 -0.55 -0.80 6.44
N PRO A 61 -0.87 -1.89 5.72
CA PRO A 61 -1.95 -1.84 4.74
C PRO A 61 -3.36 -1.65 5.32
N SER A 62 -3.55 -2.05 6.58
CA SER A 62 -4.78 -1.83 7.35
C SER A 62 -4.91 -0.40 7.90
N GLN A 63 -3.85 0.42 7.85
CA GLN A 63 -3.81 1.80 8.33
C GLN A 63 -3.37 2.74 7.21
N TRP A 64 -4.01 2.62 6.05
CA TRP A 64 -3.81 3.52 4.91
C TRP A 64 -3.92 5.00 5.36
N PRO A 65 -2.95 5.88 5.01
CA PRO A 65 -2.99 7.29 5.39
C PRO A 65 -4.24 8.01 4.86
N ASP A 66 -4.93 8.80 5.67
CA ASP A 66 -6.15 9.47 5.24
C ASP A 66 -5.93 10.50 4.10
N GLN A 67 -7.02 10.93 3.46
CA GLN A 67 -6.95 11.90 2.36
C GLN A 67 -6.29 13.22 2.76
N GLU A 68 -6.38 13.61 4.03
CA GLU A 68 -5.76 14.82 4.55
C GLU A 68 -4.24 14.67 4.59
N THR A 69 -3.74 13.54 5.08
CA THR A 69 -2.31 13.19 5.10
C THR A 69 -1.74 13.14 3.68
N PHE A 70 -2.44 12.51 2.73
CA PHE A 70 -2.02 12.51 1.32
C PHE A 70 -1.95 13.92 0.72
N LYS A 71 -2.92 14.79 1.03
CA LYS A 71 -2.89 16.20 0.59
C LYS A 71 -1.72 16.96 1.23
N GLN A 72 -1.41 16.69 2.49
CA GLN A 72 -0.26 17.31 3.16
C GLN A 72 1.06 16.88 2.51
N TRP A 73 1.26 15.58 2.27
CA TRP A 73 2.43 15.06 1.56
C TRP A 73 2.56 15.69 0.16
N MET A 74 1.45 15.81 -0.55
CA MET A 74 1.41 16.46 -1.86
C MET A 74 1.84 17.93 -1.80
N ASN A 75 1.35 18.68 -0.81
CA ASN A 75 1.73 20.08 -0.64
C ASN A 75 3.21 20.22 -0.32
N LEU A 76 3.75 19.37 0.57
CA LEU A 76 5.17 19.36 0.91
C LEU A 76 6.05 19.08 -0.33
N MET A 77 5.66 18.10 -1.15
CA MET A 77 6.38 17.78 -2.39
C MET A 77 6.31 18.93 -3.41
N LYS A 78 5.16 19.59 -3.55
CA LYS A 78 4.99 20.75 -4.45
C LYS A 78 5.79 21.97 -3.99
N GLU A 79 5.80 22.26 -2.69
CA GLU A 79 6.60 23.35 -2.11
C GLU A 79 8.09 23.13 -2.37
N THR A 80 8.61 21.95 -2.00
CA THR A 80 10.02 21.59 -2.26
C THR A 80 10.31 21.59 -3.76
N GLY A 81 9.34 21.17 -4.58
CA GLY A 81 9.48 21.20 -6.02
C GLY A 81 9.55 22.60 -6.62
N SER A 82 8.83 23.58 -6.08
CA SER A 82 8.81 24.94 -6.62
C SER A 82 10.12 25.72 -6.42
N GLU A 83 10.94 25.36 -5.43
CA GLU A 83 12.16 26.07 -5.05
C GLU A 83 13.41 25.66 -5.87
N ILE A 84 13.39 24.50 -6.53
CA ILE A 84 14.58 23.89 -7.15
C ILE A 84 14.68 24.24 -8.66
N ASP A 85 13.82 25.12 -9.19
CA ASP A 85 13.72 25.47 -10.63
C ASP A 85 13.65 24.23 -11.52
N LEU A 86 12.53 23.52 -11.39
CA LEU A 86 12.42 22.12 -11.78
C LEU A 86 11.93 21.90 -13.19
N ASP A 87 12.83 21.38 -14.02
CA ASP A 87 12.47 20.68 -15.26
C ASP A 87 11.95 19.26 -14.96
N ASP A 88 11.16 18.68 -15.88
CA ASP A 88 10.30 17.49 -15.70
C ASP A 88 11.03 16.14 -15.42
N THR A 89 12.29 16.13 -14.96
CA THR A 89 13.16 14.94 -14.85
C THR A 89 13.68 14.62 -13.45
N ILE A 90 13.06 15.12 -12.38
CA ILE A 90 13.52 14.81 -11.03
C ILE A 90 13.17 13.39 -10.58
N SER A 91 14.19 12.67 -10.09
CA SER A 91 14.04 11.36 -9.46
C SER A 91 13.26 11.46 -8.15
N ILE A 92 12.52 10.40 -7.82
CA ILE A 92 11.84 10.25 -6.52
C ILE A 92 12.88 10.35 -5.37
N VAL A 93 14.10 9.86 -5.63
CA VAL A 93 15.25 9.97 -4.72
C VAL A 93 15.66 11.42 -4.52
N ASP A 94 15.83 12.18 -5.60
CA ASP A 94 16.27 13.58 -5.55
C ASP A 94 15.26 14.47 -4.81
N LEU A 95 13.96 14.23 -5.03
CA LEU A 95 12.90 14.91 -4.31
C LEU A 95 12.95 14.56 -2.80
N GLY A 96 13.17 13.30 -2.46
CA GLY A 96 13.34 12.87 -1.06
C GLY A 96 14.54 13.54 -0.38
N LEU A 97 15.69 13.58 -1.06
CA LEU A 97 16.89 14.25 -0.55
C LEU A 97 16.68 15.75 -0.37
N ALA A 98 15.98 16.41 -1.30
CA ALA A 98 15.65 17.82 -1.19
C ALA A 98 14.71 18.11 0.00
N MET A 99 13.71 17.27 0.21
CA MET A 99 12.79 17.36 1.35
C MET A 99 13.53 17.20 2.69
N ALA A 100 14.48 16.26 2.76
CA ALA A 100 15.33 16.05 3.93
C ALA A 100 16.25 17.25 4.19
N LYS A 101 16.89 17.80 3.15
CA LYS A 101 17.75 18.99 3.25
C LYS A 101 16.99 20.21 3.75
N ARG A 102 15.81 20.51 3.19
CA ARG A 102 14.97 21.65 3.60
C ARG A 102 14.62 21.61 5.09
N SER A 103 14.29 20.41 5.59
CA SER A 103 13.89 20.23 6.98
C SER A 103 15.06 20.17 7.98
N SER A 104 16.31 20.12 7.50
CA SER A 104 17.49 20.13 8.37
C SER A 104 17.84 21.52 8.92
N ILE A 105 17.16 22.58 8.48
CA ILE A 105 17.32 23.93 9.01
C ILE A 105 16.79 23.96 10.46
N GLY A 106 17.70 23.85 11.42
CA GLY A 106 17.40 23.85 12.86
C GLY A 106 17.24 22.47 13.53
N GLN A 107 17.50 21.38 12.80
CA GLN A 107 17.46 20.00 13.33
C GLN A 107 18.76 19.25 12.97
N VAL A 108 18.99 18.07 13.57
CA VAL A 108 20.14 17.23 13.21
C VAL A 108 20.02 16.82 11.75
N ALA A 109 20.98 17.23 10.93
CA ALA A 109 20.99 16.89 9.51
C ALA A 109 21.18 15.37 9.34
N PRO A 110 20.33 14.71 8.53
CA PRO A 110 20.49 13.29 8.24
C PRO A 110 21.76 13.05 7.44
N ASN A 111 22.34 11.86 7.55
CA ASN A 111 23.40 11.45 6.63
C ASN A 111 22.77 11.28 5.24
N LEU A 112 23.01 12.27 4.36
CA LEU A 112 22.42 12.33 3.04
C LEU A 112 22.91 11.20 2.13
N GLU A 113 24.15 10.74 2.29
CA GLU A 113 24.70 9.62 1.50
C GLU A 113 24.01 8.29 1.87
N ASP A 114 23.76 8.08 3.17
CA ASP A 114 23.02 6.89 3.63
C ASP A 114 21.57 6.91 3.17
N LEU A 115 20.92 8.09 3.25
CA LEU A 115 19.54 8.26 2.80
C LEU A 115 19.42 8.05 1.28
N GLU A 116 20.32 8.63 0.50
CA GLU A 116 20.35 8.48 -0.96
C GLU A 116 20.47 7.01 -1.36
N ARG A 117 21.44 6.29 -0.78
CA ARG A 117 21.66 4.87 -1.05
C ARG A 117 20.42 4.02 -0.77
N VAL A 118 19.76 4.28 0.36
CA VAL A 118 18.55 3.53 0.74
C VAL A 118 17.39 3.85 -0.20
N LEU A 119 17.17 5.13 -0.52
CA LEU A 119 16.13 5.53 -1.46
C LEU A 119 16.38 4.95 -2.86
N GLN A 120 17.63 4.91 -3.33
CA GLN A 120 17.98 4.25 -4.60
C GLN A 120 17.69 2.75 -4.57
N THR A 121 18.09 2.07 -3.48
CA THR A 121 17.87 0.63 -3.31
C THR A 121 16.37 0.32 -3.31
N LEU A 122 15.58 1.11 -2.58
CA LEU A 122 14.13 0.97 -2.55
C LEU A 122 13.49 1.26 -3.91
N GLN A 123 13.95 2.27 -4.63
CA GLN A 123 13.45 2.56 -5.98
C GLN A 123 13.65 1.35 -6.91
N ASP A 124 14.81 0.72 -6.85
CA ASP A 124 15.15 -0.43 -7.69
C ASP A 124 14.38 -1.70 -7.27
N GLU A 125 14.32 -2.00 -5.97
CA GLU A 125 13.62 -3.17 -5.43
C GLU A 125 12.10 -3.10 -5.63
N LEU A 126 11.52 -1.91 -5.48
CA LEU A 126 10.10 -1.64 -5.75
C LEU A 126 9.81 -1.36 -7.24
N LYS A 127 10.85 -1.35 -8.09
CA LYS A 127 10.76 -1.06 -9.53
C LYS A 127 10.01 0.24 -9.84
N LEU A 128 10.21 1.24 -8.98
CA LEU A 128 9.60 2.56 -9.13
C LEU A 128 10.24 3.34 -10.29
N PRO A 129 9.48 4.20 -10.98
CA PRO A 129 10.00 4.93 -12.14
C PRO A 129 11.07 5.96 -11.74
N ALA A 130 12.21 5.95 -12.44
CA ALA A 130 13.42 6.62 -11.98
C ALA A 130 13.51 8.16 -12.18
N PRO A 131 12.98 8.83 -13.23
CA PRO A 131 12.82 10.31 -13.09
C PRO A 131 11.71 11.06 -13.86
N ALA A 132 10.93 10.48 -14.78
CA ALA A 132 10.06 11.29 -15.68
C ALA A 132 8.55 11.22 -15.42
N LYS A 133 8.12 10.61 -14.31
CA LYS A 133 6.70 10.26 -14.10
C LYS A 133 6.06 10.83 -12.85
N PHE A 134 6.69 11.74 -12.11
CA PHE A 134 6.00 12.34 -10.95
C PHE A 134 4.74 13.11 -11.39
N ARG A 135 4.82 13.82 -12.53
CA ARG A 135 3.65 14.42 -13.18
C ARG A 135 2.80 13.39 -13.90
N ALA A 136 3.38 12.37 -14.55
CA ALA A 136 2.62 11.33 -15.23
C ALA A 136 1.78 10.47 -14.26
N LEU A 137 2.21 10.25 -13.01
CA LEU A 137 1.40 9.57 -11.99
C LEU A 137 0.15 10.39 -11.61
N HIS A 138 0.18 11.72 -11.79
CA HIS A 138 -0.96 12.62 -11.62
C HIS A 138 -1.74 12.90 -12.92
N ALA A 139 -1.06 12.98 -14.05
CA ALA A 139 -1.63 13.31 -15.36
C ALA A 139 -2.21 12.07 -16.07
N SER A 140 -1.77 10.85 -15.73
CA SER A 140 -2.21 9.62 -16.40
C SER A 140 -3.53 9.04 -15.86
N HIS A 141 -4.34 9.83 -15.15
CA HIS A 141 -5.77 9.52 -15.10
C HIS A 141 -6.48 9.85 -16.44
N VAL A 142 -5.74 10.33 -17.44
CA VAL A 142 -6.21 10.53 -18.81
C VAL A 142 -5.20 9.90 -19.78
N GLU A 143 -5.52 8.70 -20.29
CA GLU A 143 -5.16 8.11 -21.61
C GLU A 143 -3.65 8.06 -22.03
N ALA A 144 -3.05 7.05 -22.68
CA ALA A 144 -3.51 5.98 -23.56
C ALA A 144 -2.43 4.88 -23.81
N LYS A 145 -2.94 3.64 -24.03
CA LYS A 145 -2.64 2.60 -25.07
C LYS A 145 -1.21 2.09 -25.37
N THR A 146 -1.10 0.76 -25.53
CA THR A 146 -0.72 0.09 -26.81
C THR A 146 -1.24 -1.37 -26.90
N GLN A 147 -2.09 -1.58 -27.93
CA GLN A 147 -2.42 -2.75 -28.77
C GLN A 147 -2.38 -4.21 -28.24
N ALA A 148 -3.57 -4.82 -28.17
CA ALA A 148 -3.83 -6.19 -28.62
C ALA A 148 -5.24 -6.24 -29.24
N SER A 149 -5.41 -6.93 -30.37
CA SER A 149 -6.66 -7.04 -31.11
C SER A 149 -7.68 -7.94 -30.38
N GLY A 150 -8.57 -7.30 -29.63
CA GLY A 150 -9.73 -7.84 -28.90
C GLY A 150 -10.43 -6.68 -28.19
N PRO A 151 -11.67 -6.83 -27.65
CA PRO A 151 -12.20 -5.79 -26.75
C PRO A 151 -11.13 -5.52 -25.68
N PRO A 152 -10.78 -4.25 -25.38
CA PRO A 152 -9.75 -3.97 -24.38
C PRO A 152 -10.21 -4.65 -23.09
N SER A 153 -9.39 -5.59 -22.59
CA SER A 153 -9.76 -6.47 -21.47
C SER A 153 -10.38 -5.71 -20.30
N ASN A 154 -9.97 -4.46 -20.11
CA ASN A 154 -10.39 -3.60 -19.02
C ASN A 154 -11.82 -3.07 -19.15
N GLU A 155 -12.35 -2.80 -20.35
CA GLU A 155 -13.73 -2.30 -20.50
C GLU A 155 -14.76 -3.41 -20.27
N LEU A 156 -14.52 -4.59 -20.86
CA LEU A 156 -15.36 -5.76 -20.63
C LEU A 156 -15.30 -6.20 -19.16
N GLN A 157 -14.10 -6.19 -18.57
CA GLN A 157 -13.93 -6.50 -17.16
C GLN A 157 -14.65 -5.49 -16.25
N ARG A 158 -14.59 -4.19 -16.56
CA ARG A 158 -15.34 -3.17 -15.82
C ARG A 158 -16.84 -3.39 -15.90
N LEU A 159 -17.35 -3.76 -17.07
CA LEU A 159 -18.76 -4.10 -17.24
C LEU A 159 -19.16 -5.34 -16.42
N LEU A 160 -18.32 -6.38 -16.41
CA LEU A 160 -18.60 -7.64 -15.69
C LEU A 160 -18.47 -7.49 -14.17
N ASP A 161 -17.51 -6.72 -13.69
CA ASP A 161 -17.29 -6.52 -12.26
C ASP A 161 -18.26 -5.51 -11.63
N GLY A 162 -18.86 -4.64 -12.46
CA GLY A 162 -19.84 -3.64 -12.03
C GLY A 162 -19.32 -2.74 -10.91
N ASP A 163 -20.14 -2.51 -9.90
CA ASP A 163 -19.83 -1.64 -8.75
C ASP A 163 -18.64 -2.15 -7.92
N SER A 164 -18.29 -3.44 -8.04
CA SER A 164 -17.15 -4.04 -7.34
C SER A 164 -15.85 -3.99 -8.14
N TYR A 165 -15.81 -3.32 -9.31
CA TYR A 165 -14.64 -3.28 -10.18
C TYR A 165 -13.35 -2.87 -9.48
N ASP A 166 -13.34 -1.76 -8.74
CA ASP A 166 -12.13 -1.24 -8.09
C ASP A 166 -11.60 -2.22 -7.02
N LEU A 167 -12.51 -2.79 -6.23
CA LEU A 167 -12.17 -3.81 -5.23
C LEU A 167 -11.64 -5.10 -5.89
N LYS A 168 -12.30 -5.59 -6.93
CA LYS A 168 -11.87 -6.80 -7.66
C LYS A 168 -10.54 -6.55 -8.38
N MET A 169 -10.28 -5.35 -8.87
CA MET A 169 -8.99 -4.96 -9.45
C MET A 169 -7.89 -4.97 -8.38
N ARG A 170 -8.14 -4.39 -7.20
CA ARG A 170 -7.24 -4.46 -6.04
C ARG A 170 -6.94 -5.91 -5.64
N MET A 171 -7.96 -6.77 -5.59
CA MET A 171 -7.81 -8.21 -5.31
C MET A 171 -6.97 -8.93 -6.38
N ARG A 172 -7.19 -8.65 -7.67
CA ARG A 172 -6.36 -9.22 -8.75
C ARG A 172 -4.90 -8.80 -8.65
N LYS A 173 -4.63 -7.52 -8.34
CA LYS A 173 -3.26 -7.03 -8.12
C LYS A 173 -2.62 -7.77 -6.94
N LEU A 174 -3.31 -7.82 -5.79
CA LEU A 174 -2.83 -8.52 -4.60
C LEU A 174 -2.50 -9.99 -4.89
N LEU A 175 -3.44 -10.72 -5.48
CA LEU A 175 -3.31 -12.15 -5.76
C LEU A 175 -2.30 -12.46 -6.87
N SER A 176 -1.83 -11.44 -7.60
CA SER A 176 -0.72 -11.55 -8.56
C SER A 176 0.65 -11.39 -7.90
N ASP A 177 0.72 -11.00 -6.62
CA ASP A 177 1.99 -10.95 -5.89
C ASP A 177 2.59 -12.37 -5.78
N PRO A 178 3.92 -12.53 -5.96
CA PRO A 178 4.59 -13.83 -5.89
C PRO A 178 4.29 -14.63 -4.63
N VAL A 179 3.97 -13.98 -3.50
CA VAL A 179 3.60 -14.69 -2.27
C VAL A 179 2.33 -15.54 -2.45
N PHE A 180 1.42 -15.13 -3.34
CA PHE A 180 0.18 -15.81 -3.74
C PHE A 180 0.37 -16.78 -4.92
N GLU A 181 1.60 -17.06 -5.35
CA GLU A 181 1.83 -18.04 -6.42
C GLU A 181 1.28 -19.42 -6.05
N ARG A 182 0.43 -19.96 -6.93
CA ARG A 182 -0.20 -21.27 -6.76
C ARG A 182 0.74 -22.36 -7.27
N GLU A 183 1.48 -22.97 -6.36
CA GLU A 183 2.30 -24.14 -6.65
C GLU A 183 1.50 -25.44 -6.54
N VAL A 184 1.85 -26.45 -7.34
CA VAL A 184 1.31 -27.80 -7.18
C VAL A 184 1.94 -28.45 -5.94
N MET A 185 1.21 -28.44 -4.82
CA MET A 185 1.66 -29.03 -3.55
C MET A 185 0.94 -30.36 -3.30
N ARG A 186 1.69 -31.47 -3.28
CA ARG A 186 1.13 -32.80 -3.01
C ARG A 186 0.95 -33.09 -1.52
N GLU A 187 1.75 -32.45 -0.67
CA GLU A 187 1.69 -32.63 0.77
C GLU A 187 0.64 -31.71 1.41
N LYS A 188 -0.37 -32.33 2.04
CA LYS A 188 -1.53 -31.65 2.63
C LYS A 188 -1.13 -30.62 3.69
N ASP A 189 -0.18 -30.94 4.57
CA ASP A 189 0.16 -30.05 5.69
C ASP A 189 0.96 -28.84 5.23
N ARG A 190 1.85 -29.01 4.23
CA ARG A 190 2.50 -27.90 3.53
C ARG A 190 1.48 -26.95 2.89
N TYR A 191 0.50 -27.50 2.18
CA TYR A 191 -0.55 -26.70 1.54
C TYR A 191 -1.45 -25.98 2.56
N ARG A 192 -1.82 -26.64 3.67
CA ARG A 192 -2.56 -25.99 4.78
C ARG A 192 -1.79 -24.81 5.37
N ASN A 193 -0.48 -24.95 5.55
CA ASN A 193 0.36 -23.87 6.04
C ASN A 193 0.43 -22.72 5.04
N LYS A 194 0.51 -23.01 3.73
CA LYS A 194 0.46 -21.98 2.67
C LYS A 194 -0.87 -21.24 2.66
N VAL A 195 -1.99 -21.94 2.74
CA VAL A 195 -3.34 -21.33 2.85
C VAL A 195 -3.45 -20.46 4.10
N ARG A 196 -2.91 -20.92 5.24
CA ARG A 196 -2.86 -20.11 6.46
C ARG A 196 -2.04 -18.83 6.27
N GLN A 197 -0.89 -18.91 5.61
CA GLN A 197 -0.07 -17.74 5.31
C GLN A 197 -0.85 -16.73 4.46
N TRP A 198 -1.50 -17.18 3.37
CA TRP A 198 -2.36 -16.33 2.55
C TRP A 198 -3.51 -15.69 3.34
N LEU A 199 -4.16 -16.45 4.22
CA LEU A 199 -5.24 -15.94 5.07
C LEU A 199 -4.75 -14.81 5.98
N VAL A 200 -3.56 -14.95 6.57
CA VAL A 200 -2.95 -13.90 7.41
C VAL A 200 -2.67 -12.65 6.59
N LEU A 201 -2.06 -12.80 5.39
CA LEU A 201 -1.79 -11.67 4.50
C LEU A 201 -3.07 -10.94 4.07
N LEU A 202 -4.15 -11.67 3.78
CA LEU A 202 -5.46 -11.07 3.49
C LEU A 202 -6.04 -10.31 4.69
N ALA A 203 -5.80 -10.82 5.90
CA ALA A 203 -6.22 -10.16 7.13
C ALA A 203 -5.44 -8.86 7.38
N GLU A 204 -4.13 -8.86 7.16
CA GLU A 204 -3.25 -7.68 7.25
C GLU A 204 -3.66 -6.59 6.25
N GLN A 205 -4.19 -7.00 5.10
CA GLN A 205 -4.75 -6.09 4.09
C GLN A 205 -6.16 -5.56 4.42
N GLY A 206 -6.75 -5.99 5.54
CA GLY A 206 -8.06 -5.54 6.02
C GLY A 206 -9.27 -6.23 5.37
N PHE A 207 -9.08 -7.10 4.38
CA PHE A 207 -10.19 -7.72 3.64
C PHE A 207 -11.11 -8.55 4.54
N GLY A 208 -10.58 -9.14 5.61
CA GLY A 208 -11.36 -9.92 6.56
C GLY A 208 -12.36 -9.10 7.38
N ALA A 209 -12.16 -7.78 7.49
CA ALA A 209 -12.99 -6.90 8.33
C ALA A 209 -14.10 -6.16 7.57
N LEU A 210 -14.10 -6.19 6.23
CA LEU A 210 -14.99 -5.38 5.39
C LEU A 210 -16.48 -5.45 5.79
N GLY A 211 -16.97 -6.64 6.13
CA GLY A 211 -18.37 -6.85 6.51
C GLY A 211 -18.72 -6.41 7.94
N TYR A 212 -17.74 -6.10 8.79
CA TYR A 212 -17.98 -5.68 10.17
C TYR A 212 -18.24 -4.17 10.28
N PRO A 213 -18.95 -3.69 11.31
CA PRO A 213 -19.18 -2.27 11.51
C PRO A 213 -17.88 -1.47 11.70
N GLU A 214 -17.91 -0.19 11.31
CA GLU A 214 -16.79 0.75 11.51
C GLU A 214 -16.30 0.81 12.96
N ALA A 215 -17.21 0.68 13.93
CA ALA A 215 -16.89 0.66 15.36
C ALA A 215 -15.90 -0.46 15.76
N TYR A 216 -15.76 -1.49 14.93
CA TYR A 216 -14.84 -2.62 15.13
C TYR A 216 -13.76 -2.71 14.03
N GLY A 217 -13.53 -1.63 13.29
CA GLY A 217 -12.49 -1.53 12.26
C GLY A 217 -12.86 -2.14 10.90
N GLY A 218 -14.15 -2.35 10.63
CA GLY A 218 -14.65 -2.75 9.32
C GLY A 218 -15.30 -1.61 8.53
N GLU A 219 -15.98 -1.93 7.44
CA GLU A 219 -16.70 -0.94 6.59
C GLU A 219 -18.23 -1.12 6.63
N GLY A 220 -18.72 -2.17 7.28
CA GLY A 220 -20.14 -2.54 7.29
C GLY A 220 -20.67 -2.98 5.94
N ASP A 221 -19.78 -3.32 4.99
CA ASP A 221 -20.12 -3.55 3.59
C ASP A 221 -20.05 -5.05 3.25
N ILE A 222 -21.21 -5.69 3.38
CA ILE A 222 -21.37 -7.12 3.06
C ILE A 222 -21.21 -7.41 1.56
N ILE A 223 -21.47 -6.42 0.69
CA ILE A 223 -21.33 -6.58 -0.76
C ILE A 223 -19.84 -6.63 -1.12
N LYS A 224 -19.02 -5.75 -0.53
CA LYS A 224 -17.55 -5.83 -0.66
C LYS A 224 -17.00 -7.13 -0.11
N TYR A 225 -17.49 -7.58 1.05
CA TYR A 225 -17.09 -8.89 1.59
C TYR A 225 -17.43 -10.05 0.63
N ALA A 226 -18.63 -10.05 0.05
CA ALA A 226 -19.05 -11.06 -0.92
C ALA A 226 -18.19 -11.03 -2.20
N ALA A 227 -17.84 -9.83 -2.70
CA ALA A 227 -16.95 -9.68 -3.85
C ALA A 227 -15.53 -10.20 -3.56
N VAL A 228 -14.98 -9.95 -2.36
CA VAL A 228 -13.71 -10.58 -1.94
C VAL A 228 -13.85 -12.10 -1.91
N PHE A 229 -14.91 -12.63 -1.33
CA PHE A 229 -15.14 -14.07 -1.24
C PHE A 229 -15.22 -14.72 -2.63
N GLU A 230 -15.90 -14.09 -3.59
CA GLU A 230 -15.95 -14.50 -4.99
C GLU A 230 -14.55 -14.56 -5.61
N MET A 231 -13.75 -13.49 -5.44
CA MET A 231 -12.38 -13.44 -5.96
C MET A 231 -11.49 -14.54 -5.36
N LEU A 232 -11.64 -14.83 -4.06
CA LEU A 232 -10.93 -15.92 -3.41
C LEU A 232 -11.37 -17.29 -3.94
N ALA A 233 -12.66 -17.48 -4.22
CA ALA A 233 -13.17 -18.73 -4.79
C ALA A 233 -12.61 -19.00 -6.21
N HIS A 234 -12.41 -17.95 -7.01
CA HIS A 234 -11.71 -18.05 -8.30
C HIS A 234 -10.22 -18.37 -8.16
N PHE A 235 -9.60 -17.91 -7.08
CA PHE A 235 -8.18 -18.11 -6.84
C PHE A 235 -7.88 -19.50 -6.24
N ASP A 236 -8.45 -19.82 -5.09
CA ASP A 236 -8.22 -21.06 -4.34
C ASP A 236 -9.40 -21.35 -3.38
N LEU A 237 -10.08 -22.49 -3.58
CA LEU A 237 -11.26 -22.85 -2.80
C LEU A 237 -10.94 -23.16 -1.33
N SER A 238 -9.75 -23.66 -1.01
CA SER A 238 -9.36 -23.93 0.38
C SER A 238 -9.19 -22.61 1.14
N LEU A 239 -8.59 -21.62 0.49
CA LEU A 239 -8.46 -20.27 1.03
C LEU A 239 -9.83 -19.60 1.18
N ALA A 240 -10.71 -19.70 0.18
CA ALA A 240 -12.08 -19.17 0.27
C ALA A 240 -12.83 -19.77 1.46
N VAL A 241 -12.82 -21.10 1.63
CA VAL A 241 -13.43 -21.77 2.79
C VAL A 241 -12.81 -21.29 4.09
N LYS A 242 -11.48 -21.18 4.18
CA LYS A 242 -10.81 -20.71 5.41
C LYS A 242 -11.15 -19.26 5.75
N PHE A 243 -11.21 -18.40 4.75
CA PHE A 243 -11.60 -17.00 4.89
C PHE A 243 -13.06 -16.87 5.35
N GLY A 244 -13.97 -17.60 4.71
CA GLY A 244 -15.39 -17.63 5.08
C GLY A 244 -15.64 -18.18 6.49
N VAL A 245 -14.92 -19.23 6.90
CA VAL A 245 -15.04 -19.76 8.27
C VAL A 245 -14.52 -18.75 9.29
N GLN A 246 -13.36 -18.14 9.04
CA GLN A 246 -12.73 -17.24 10.01
C GLN A 246 -13.51 -15.92 10.16
N PHE A 247 -13.83 -15.27 9.05
CA PHE A 247 -14.41 -13.92 9.06
C PHE A 247 -15.94 -13.94 8.89
N GLY A 248 -16.48 -14.88 8.12
CA GLY A 248 -17.93 -14.99 7.94
C GLY A 248 -18.61 -15.69 9.11
N LEU A 249 -18.21 -16.93 9.40
CA LEU A 249 -18.86 -17.75 10.42
C LEU A 249 -18.43 -17.39 11.84
N PHE A 250 -17.14 -17.54 12.16
CA PHE A 250 -16.65 -17.30 13.52
C PHE A 250 -16.80 -15.83 13.89
N GLY A 251 -16.20 -14.93 13.11
CA GLY A 251 -16.28 -13.50 13.42
C GLY A 251 -17.69 -12.92 13.26
N GLY A 252 -18.48 -13.36 12.28
CA GLY A 252 -19.90 -13.00 12.20
C GLY A 252 -20.73 -13.49 13.40
N SER A 253 -20.44 -14.68 13.95
CA SER A 253 -21.10 -15.15 15.18
C SER A 253 -20.77 -14.25 16.36
N VAL A 254 -19.50 -13.85 16.51
CA VAL A 254 -19.08 -12.90 17.55
C VAL A 254 -19.77 -11.54 17.36
N GLN A 255 -19.85 -11.03 16.14
CA GLN A 255 -20.51 -9.75 15.84
C GLN A 255 -22.01 -9.76 16.22
N HIS A 256 -22.73 -10.84 15.90
CA HIS A 256 -24.19 -10.88 16.07
C HIS A 256 -24.63 -11.33 17.46
N LEU A 257 -23.84 -12.19 18.12
CA LEU A 257 -24.21 -12.83 19.40
C LEU A 257 -23.30 -12.42 20.56
N GLY A 258 -22.21 -11.71 20.30
CA GLY A 258 -21.28 -11.25 21.31
C GLY A 258 -21.85 -10.09 22.15
N THR A 259 -21.42 -10.02 23.40
CA THR A 259 -21.71 -8.88 24.28
C THR A 259 -20.68 -7.78 24.10
N LYS A 260 -21.08 -6.52 24.26
CA LYS A 260 -20.12 -5.41 24.36
C LYS A 260 -19.31 -5.58 25.65
N MET A 261 -17.99 -5.44 25.55
CA MET A 261 -17.09 -5.34 26.71
C MET A 261 -16.87 -3.89 27.09
#